data_AF-A0A9E3I2I5-F1
#
_entry.id   AF-A0A9E3I2I5-F1
#
_cell.length_a   1.000
_cell.length_b   1.000
_cell.length_c   1.000
_cell.angle_alpha   90.00
_cell.angle_beta   90.00
_cell.angle_gamma   90.00
#
_symmetry.space_group_name_H-M   'P 1'
#
loop_
_entity.id
_entity.type
_entity.pdbx_description
1 polymer ?
#
loop_
_entity_poly.entity_id
_entity_poly.type
_entity_poly.pdbx_seq_one_letter_code
_entity_poly.pdbx_strand_id
1 'polypeptide(L)'
;MKEIIIVAGKTKGDVCWLRHCLREKGYNSIPCKSAEQIIEEMEIFSTCDATVPLVIIEPEILSDISDDLIARLSDFALDIPFLLCNEEEVQADLAEIFDKICEYRTQFRTEQNPELAEVLKNNGVEVTCS
;
A
#
# COMPACT_ATOMS: atom_id res chain seq x y z
N MET A 1 -17.88 6.29 -8.79
CA MET A 1 -16.85 5.76 -7.90
C MET A 1 -15.53 5.55 -8.64
N LYS A 2 -14.56 6.41 -8.33
CA LYS A 2 -13.21 6.37 -8.91
C LYS A 2 -12.28 5.55 -8.01
N GLU A 3 -11.61 4.54 -8.56
CA GLU A 3 -10.60 3.78 -7.81
C GLU A 3 -9.25 4.51 -7.80
N ILE A 4 -8.61 4.60 -6.63
CA ILE A 4 -7.33 5.26 -6.42
C ILE A 4 -6.43 4.38 -5.56
N ILE A 5 -5.29 3.97 -6.11
CA ILE A 5 -4.27 3.21 -5.38
C ILE A 5 -3.38 4.19 -4.60
N ILE A 6 -3.14 3.92 -3.33
CA ILE A 6 -2.15 4.66 -2.54
C ILE A 6 -0.80 3.99 -2.73
N VAL A 7 0.21 4.77 -3.14
CA VAL A 7 1.60 4.32 -3.18
C VAL A 7 2.40 5.19 -2.23
N ALA A 8 2.83 4.59 -1.13
CA ALA A 8 3.51 5.26 -0.04
C ALA A 8 5.00 4.94 -0.07
N GLY A 9 5.85 5.96 0.01
CA GLY A 9 7.27 5.76 0.25
C GLY A 9 8.02 7.04 0.57
N LYS A 10 9.19 6.87 1.18
CA LYS A 10 10.04 7.94 1.71
C LYS A 10 10.84 8.59 0.59
N THR A 11 11.30 7.79 -0.38
CA THR A 11 12.03 8.30 -1.55
C THR A 11 11.10 8.55 -2.74
N LYS A 12 11.41 9.58 -3.54
CA LYS A 12 10.66 9.86 -4.76
C LYS A 12 10.90 8.82 -5.85
N GLY A 13 12.01 8.08 -5.82
CA GLY A 13 12.43 7.17 -6.90
C GLY A 13 11.47 6.01 -7.07
N ASP A 14 11.32 5.22 -6.01
CA ASP A 14 10.58 3.96 -6.02
C ASP A 14 9.07 4.21 -6.18
N VAL A 15 8.56 5.21 -5.44
CA VAL A 15 7.17 5.67 -5.56
C VAL A 15 6.85 6.20 -6.97
N CYS A 16 7.77 6.94 -7.62
CA CYS A 16 7.51 7.46 -8.97
C CYS A 16 7.49 6.34 -10.00
N TRP A 17 8.39 5.36 -9.90
CA TRP A 17 8.46 4.24 -10.84
C TRP A 17 7.19 3.39 -10.81
N LEU A 18 6.80 2.91 -9.62
CA LEU A 18 5.60 2.08 -9.48
C LEU A 18 4.33 2.83 -9.93
N ARG A 19 4.22 4.11 -9.57
CA ARG A 19 3.09 4.95 -10.04
C ARG A 19 3.09 5.16 -11.56
N HIS A 20 4.26 5.23 -12.19
CA HIS A 20 4.37 5.28 -13.64
C HIS A 20 3.84 3.99 -14.27
N CYS A 21 4.27 2.82 -13.78
CA CYS A 21 3.80 1.52 -14.26
C CYS A 21 2.29 1.32 -14.07
N LEU A 22 1.75 1.72 -12.92
CA LEU A 22 0.30 1.72 -12.66
C LEU A 22 -0.45 2.59 -13.69
N ARG A 23 0.07 3.79 -13.97
CA ARG A 23 -0.54 4.72 -14.93
C ARG A 23 -0.50 4.19 -16.36
N GLU A 24 0.57 3.55 -16.78
CA GLU A 24 0.67 2.94 -18.13
C GLU A 24 -0.40 1.86 -18.35
N LYS A 25 -0.88 1.24 -17.27
CA LYS A 25 -1.96 0.25 -17.28
C LYS A 25 -3.34 0.83 -16.94
N GLY A 26 -3.45 2.15 -16.84
CA GLY A 26 -4.72 2.84 -16.64
C GLY A 26 -5.19 2.99 -15.18
N TYR A 27 -4.37 2.59 -14.20
CA TYR A 27 -4.70 2.78 -12.79
C TYR A 27 -4.38 4.20 -12.31
N ASN A 28 -5.29 4.77 -11.52
CA ASN A 28 -5.02 6.03 -10.84
C ASN A 28 -4.26 5.74 -9.53
N SER A 29 -3.26 6.57 -9.25
CA SER A 29 -2.51 6.46 -7.99
C SER A 29 -2.10 7.82 -7.44
N ILE A 30 -2.04 7.90 -6.11
CA ILE A 30 -1.51 9.07 -5.39
C ILE A 30 -0.27 8.71 -4.59
N PRO A 31 0.69 9.65 -4.42
CA PRO A 31 1.87 9.42 -3.61
C PRO A 31 1.61 9.83 -2.15
N CYS A 32 1.93 8.94 -1.22
CA CYS A 32 2.05 9.27 0.20
C CYS A 32 3.52 9.24 0.64
N LYS A 33 3.92 10.14 1.54
CA LYS A 33 5.31 10.27 2.03
C LYS A 33 5.49 9.88 3.49
N SER A 34 4.39 9.62 4.20
CA SER A 34 4.40 9.16 5.58
C SER A 34 3.16 8.32 5.88
N ALA A 35 3.19 7.60 7.00
CA ALA A 35 2.04 6.85 7.52
C ALA A 35 0.84 7.75 7.81
N GLU A 36 1.08 8.96 8.35
CA GLU A 36 0.03 9.96 8.61
C GLU A 36 -0.66 10.36 7.31
N GLN A 37 0.11 10.58 6.24
CA GLN A 37 -0.48 10.95 4.96
C GLN A 37 -1.35 9.82 4.38
N ILE A 38 -0.95 8.56 4.55
CA ILE A 38 -1.81 7.43 4.16
C ILE A 38 -3.16 7.53 4.87
N ILE A 39 -3.14 7.74 6.18
CA ILE A 39 -4.36 7.84 6.99
C ILE A 39 -5.22 9.05 6.57
N GLU A 40 -4.61 10.23 6.40
CA GLU A 40 -5.31 11.44 5.96
C GLU A 40 -6.03 11.21 4.62
N GLU A 41 -5.35 10.60 3.65
CA GLU A 41 -5.95 10.31 2.33
C GLU A 41 -7.08 9.28 2.44
N MET A 42 -6.92 8.25 3.27
CA MET A 42 -7.96 7.23 3.51
C MET A 42 -9.21 7.83 4.15
N GLU A 43 -9.05 8.73 5.12
CA GLU A 43 -10.14 9.47 5.74
C GLU A 43 -10.83 10.40 4.73
N ILE A 44 -10.08 11.11 3.88
CA ILE A 44 -10.64 11.95 2.82
C ILE A 44 -11.44 11.11 1.82
N PHE A 45 -10.87 10.02 1.31
CA PHE A 45 -11.54 9.19 0.30
C PHE A 45 -12.79 8.51 0.83
N SER A 46 -12.84 8.18 2.12
CA SER A 46 -14.06 7.66 2.76
C SER A 46 -15.28 8.60 2.66
N THR A 47 -15.04 9.90 2.47
CA THR A 47 -16.08 10.94 2.36
C THR A 47 -16.36 11.38 0.91
N CYS A 48 -15.63 10.84 -0.07
CA CYS A 48 -15.68 11.23 -1.48
C CYS A 48 -16.26 10.09 -2.35
N ASP A 49 -16.60 10.36 -3.62
CA ASP A 49 -16.96 9.30 -4.60
C ASP A 49 -15.71 8.60 -5.16
N ALA A 50 -14.80 8.22 -4.26
CA ALA A 50 -13.57 7.50 -4.55
C ALA A 50 -13.38 6.33 -3.57
N THR A 51 -12.73 5.28 -4.03
CA THR A 51 -12.39 4.10 -3.22
C THR A 51 -10.91 3.79 -3.33
N VAL A 52 -10.35 3.28 -2.23
CA VAL A 52 -8.97 2.81 -2.19
C VAL A 52 -8.98 1.29 -2.22
N PRO A 53 -8.74 0.64 -3.38
CA PRO A 53 -8.76 -0.81 -3.48
C PRO A 53 -7.47 -1.46 -2.96
N LEU A 54 -6.40 -0.68 -2.80
CA LEU A 54 -5.06 -1.18 -2.46
C LEU A 54 -4.17 -0.05 -1.91
N VAL A 55 -3.39 -0.37 -0.88
CA VAL A 55 -2.28 0.45 -0.39
C VAL A 55 -0.98 -0.30 -0.59
N ILE A 56 0.01 0.35 -1.21
CA ILE A 56 1.35 -0.20 -1.41
C ILE A 56 2.33 0.64 -0.59
N ILE A 57 3.10 0.00 0.28
CA ILE A 57 3.99 0.63 1.25
C ILE A 57 5.43 0.27 0.94
N GLU A 58 6.27 1.29 0.80
CA GLU A 58 7.72 1.16 0.89
C GLU A 58 8.12 1.17 2.38
N PRO A 59 8.86 0.15 2.86
CA PRO A 59 9.04 -0.12 4.29
C PRO A 59 9.63 1.04 5.09
N GLU A 60 10.48 1.87 4.49
CA GLU A 60 11.11 3.01 5.17
C GLU A 60 10.12 4.06 5.69
N ILE A 61 8.87 4.06 5.19
CA ILE A 61 7.79 4.90 5.72
C ILE A 61 7.34 4.45 7.11
N LEU A 62 7.59 3.19 7.46
CA LEU A 62 7.24 2.59 8.75
C LEU A 62 8.34 2.80 9.81
N SER A 63 9.47 3.39 9.42
CA SER A 63 10.53 3.75 10.35
C SER A 63 10.04 4.83 11.33
N ASP A 64 10.26 4.59 12.62
CA ASP A 64 9.95 5.51 13.72
C ASP A 64 8.46 5.89 13.87
N ILE A 65 7.53 5.08 13.34
CA ILE A 65 6.09 5.33 13.53
C ILE A 65 5.64 4.98 14.95
N SER A 66 4.65 5.71 15.46
CA SER A 66 4.09 5.47 16.79
C SER A 66 3.10 4.31 16.81
N ASP A 67 2.88 3.72 17.99
CA ASP A 67 1.87 2.68 18.20
C ASP A 67 0.45 3.14 17.82
N ASP A 68 0.15 4.44 17.97
CA ASP A 68 -1.13 5.03 17.56
C ASP A 68 -1.32 4.98 16.03
N LEU A 69 -0.27 5.28 15.26
CA LEU A 69 -0.31 5.18 13.80
C LEU A 69 -0.41 3.74 13.34
N ILE A 70 0.30 2.82 14.00
CA ILE A 70 0.20 1.37 13.75
C ILE A 70 -1.25 0.93 13.92
N ALA A 71 -1.88 1.25 15.06
CA ALA A 71 -3.27 0.86 15.34
C ALA A 71 -4.25 1.40 14.29
N ARG A 72 -4.10 2.67 13.89
CA ARG A 72 -4.96 3.27 12.86
C ARG A 72 -4.77 2.63 11.48
N LEU A 73 -3.53 2.33 11.10
CA LEU A 73 -3.27 1.60 9.85
C LEU A 73 -3.82 0.17 9.90
N SER A 74 -3.72 -0.50 11.06
CA SER A 74 -4.32 -1.82 11.27
C SER A 74 -5.83 -1.82 11.05
N ASP A 75 -6.53 -0.82 11.56
CA ASP A 75 -7.98 -0.68 11.38
C ASP A 75 -8.35 -0.60 9.88
N PHE A 76 -7.59 0.15 9.08
CA PHE A 76 -7.80 0.20 7.62
C PHE A 76 -7.43 -1.11 6.92
N ALA A 77 -6.39 -1.80 7.39
CA ALA A 77 -5.93 -3.06 6.80
C ALA A 77 -6.96 -4.20 6.94
N LEU A 78 -7.95 -4.07 7.83
CA LEU A 78 -9.07 -5.00 7.94
C LEU A 78 -9.92 -5.03 6.65
N ASP A 79 -10.13 -3.88 6.01
CA ASP A 79 -11.00 -3.75 4.85
C ASP A 79 -10.24 -3.60 3.54
N ILE A 80 -9.02 -3.05 3.59
CA ILE A 80 -8.24 -2.69 2.41
C ILE A 80 -6.91 -3.44 2.45
N PRO A 81 -6.53 -4.14 1.38
CA PRO A 81 -5.28 -4.86 1.37
C PRO A 81 -4.08 -3.90 1.35
N PHE A 82 -3.11 -4.21 2.20
CA PHE A 82 -1.83 -3.52 2.28
C PHE A 82 -0.75 -4.46 1.75
N LEU A 83 0.11 -3.96 0.87
CA LEU A 83 1.23 -4.71 0.30
C LEU A 83 2.54 -3.99 0.55
N LEU A 84 3.58 -4.76 0.84
CA LEU A 84 4.93 -4.24 1.00
C LEU A 84 5.67 -4.30 -0.34
N CYS A 85 6.40 -3.24 -0.65
CA CYS A 85 7.26 -3.16 -1.82
C CYS A 85 8.68 -3.61 -1.44
N ASN A 86 9.33 -4.37 -2.34
CA ASN A 86 10.71 -4.86 -2.21
C ASN A 86 10.93 -5.65 -0.91
N GLU A 87 10.00 -6.55 -0.55
CA GLU A 87 10.01 -7.33 0.70
C GLU A 87 11.34 -8.07 0.95
N GLU A 88 12.02 -8.50 -0.12
CA GLU A 88 13.33 -9.19 -0.05
C GLU A 88 14.47 -8.32 0.50
N GLU A 89 14.36 -6.99 0.41
CA GLU A 89 15.40 -6.02 0.83
C GLU A 89 15.07 -5.35 2.18
N VAL A 90 14.01 -5.78 2.85
CA VAL A 90 13.45 -5.11 4.03
C VAL A 90 14.23 -5.44 5.29
N GLN A 91 14.48 -4.41 6.10
CA GLN A 91 15.04 -4.57 7.44
C GLN A 91 14.03 -5.31 8.35
N ALA A 92 14.50 -6.30 9.11
CA ALA A 92 13.62 -7.20 9.87
C ALA A 92 12.67 -6.47 10.85
N ASP A 93 13.11 -5.35 11.43
CA ASP A 93 12.30 -4.50 12.30
C ASP A 93 11.13 -3.83 11.56
N LEU A 94 11.35 -3.35 10.34
CA LEU A 94 10.30 -2.76 9.50
C LEU A 94 9.30 -3.80 9.01
N ALA A 95 9.78 -5.01 8.70
CA ALA A 95 8.93 -6.15 8.37
C ALA A 95 8.02 -6.53 9.56
N GLU A 96 8.56 -6.59 10.78
CA GLU A 96 7.77 -6.84 11.99
C GLU A 96 6.70 -5.76 12.23
N ILE A 97 7.00 -4.48 11.96
CA ILE A 97 6.02 -3.40 12.05
C ILE A 97 4.92 -3.58 11.01
N PHE A 98 5.27 -3.92 9.77
CA PHE A 98 4.28 -4.19 8.72
C PHE A 98 3.39 -5.38 9.07
N ASP A 99 3.95 -6.45 9.62
CA ASP A 99 3.20 -7.63 10.06
C ASP A 99 2.23 -7.28 11.19
N LYS A 100 2.61 -6.42 12.13
CA LYS A 100 1.68 -5.91 13.17
C LYS A 100 0.53 -5.11 12.58
N ILE A 101 0.81 -4.26 11.59
CA ILE A 101 -0.24 -3.53 10.87
C ILE A 101 -1.23 -4.53 10.25
N CYS A 102 -0.70 -5.65 9.77
CA CYS A 102 -1.41 -6.59 8.93
C CYS A 102 -1.90 -7.88 9.61
N GLU A 103 -1.81 -8.00 10.92
CA GLU A 103 -2.03 -9.27 11.64
C GLU A 103 -3.38 -9.95 11.32
N TYR A 104 -4.42 -9.14 11.06
CA TYR A 104 -5.78 -9.59 10.72
C TYR A 104 -6.24 -9.12 9.32
N ARG A 105 -5.28 -8.87 8.40
CA ARG A 105 -5.51 -8.13 7.15
C ARG A 105 -6.44 -8.81 6.14
N THR A 106 -7.14 -7.98 5.38
CA THR A 106 -7.65 -8.36 4.05
C THR A 106 -6.48 -8.60 3.10
N GLN A 107 -6.59 -9.66 2.29
CA GLN A 107 -5.55 -10.04 1.32
C GLN A 107 -5.93 -9.58 -0.10
N PHE A 108 -4.96 -9.02 -0.81
CA PHE A 108 -5.09 -8.80 -2.24
C PHE A 108 -4.92 -10.14 -2.97
N ARG A 109 -5.93 -10.54 -3.74
CA ARG A 109 -5.91 -11.79 -4.49
C ARG A 109 -5.74 -11.53 -5.98
N THR A 110 -4.90 -12.33 -6.62
CA THR A 110 -4.63 -12.20 -8.07
C THR A 110 -5.93 -12.25 -8.89
N GLU A 111 -6.91 -13.04 -8.47
CA GLU A 111 -8.20 -13.21 -9.15
C GLU A 111 -9.09 -11.96 -9.07
N GLN A 112 -8.87 -11.07 -8.09
CA GLN A 112 -9.61 -9.80 -7.99
C GLN A 112 -9.22 -8.85 -9.12
N ASN A 113 -7.92 -8.82 -9.48
CA ASN A 113 -7.42 -7.99 -10.56
C ASN A 113 -6.10 -8.55 -11.13
N PRO A 114 -6.16 -9.47 -12.11
CA PRO A 114 -4.97 -10.14 -12.64
C PRO A 114 -3.97 -9.19 -13.31
N GLU A 115 -4.46 -8.16 -14.00
CA GLU A 115 -3.62 -7.15 -14.65
C GLU A 115 -2.85 -6.33 -13.63
N LEU A 116 -3.51 -5.91 -12.54
CA LEU A 116 -2.85 -5.21 -11.44
C LEU A 116 -1.83 -6.12 -10.75
N ALA A 117 -2.19 -7.38 -10.48
CA ALA A 117 -1.28 -8.36 -9.89
C ALA A 117 0.01 -8.54 -10.71
N GLU A 118 -0.09 -8.56 -12.04
CA GLU A 118 1.07 -8.63 -12.93
C GLU A 118 1.96 -7.37 -12.82
N VAL A 119 1.36 -6.17 -12.75
CA VAL A 119 2.11 -4.92 -12.53
C VAL A 119 2.85 -4.97 -11.21
N LEU A 120 2.19 -5.41 -10.14
CA LEU A 120 2.77 -5.50 -8.80
C LEU A 120 3.98 -6.45 -8.77
N LYS A 121 3.82 -7.68 -9.28
CA LYS A 121 4.91 -8.68 -9.34
C LYS A 121 6.11 -8.17 -10.14
N ASN A 122 5.88 -7.54 -11.29
CA ASN A 122 6.95 -7.02 -12.14
C ASN A 122 7.71 -5.85 -11.51
N ASN A 123 7.21 -5.29 -10.41
CA ASN A 123 7.77 -4.14 -9.72
C ASN A 123 8.09 -4.42 -8.24
N GLY A 124 8.40 -5.68 -7.90
CA GLY A 124 8.92 -6.05 -6.58
C GLY A 124 7.88 -6.10 -5.47
N VAL A 125 6.59 -6.13 -5.80
CA VAL A 125 5.51 -6.30 -4.81
C VAL A 125 5.01 -7.75 -4.87
N GLU A 126 5.16 -8.48 -3.78
CA GLU A 126 4.63 -9.84 -3.68
C GLU A 126 3.10 -9.81 -3.56
N VAL A 127 2.43 -10.68 -4.31
CA VAL A 127 0.98 -10.85 -4.23
C VAL A 127 0.66 -12.32 -4.03
N THR A 128 -0.24 -12.59 -3.10
CA THR A 128 -0.66 -13.95 -2.78
C THR A 128 -1.46 -14.54 -3.95
N CYS A 129 -1.09 -15.75 -4.36
CA CYS A 129 -1.87 -16.57 -5.28
C CYS A 129 -2.69 -17.56 -4.44
N SER A 130 -3.94 -17.80 -4.84
CA SER A 130 -4.78 -18.83 -4.23
C SER A 130 -4.30 -20.24 -4.56
#